data_AF-A0A6N8E9I8-F1
#
_entry.id   AF-A0A6N8E9I8-F1
#
_cell.length_a   1.000
_cell.length_b   1.000
_cell.length_c   1.000
_cell.angle_alpha   90.00
_cell.angle_beta   90.00
_cell.angle_gamma   90.00
#
_symmetry.space_group_name_H-M   'P 1'
#
loop_
_entity.id
_entity.type
_entity.pdbx_description
1 polymer ?
#
loop_
_entity_poly.entity_id
_entity_poly.type
_entity_poly.pdbx_seq_one_letter_code
_entity_poly.pdbx_strand_id
1 'polypeptide(L)'
;MRHLRLNMQDIARSGHVTRWHSVRCARNQTLAEHHYLVTMIARELMQRLLGDDIAAETRLLVLEYALTHDTPELLTGDLPSPLKRRIAEIAGDQNPLSRIEHEIAPEIVERQRALAGSALAYVVKLADLIDGCLFIREEGIGRHAALVAEKSEILLHEKIAEAREHFPELDWSQVQALYTHMRGEAGTDNRVLFEQARRPASNP
;
A
#
# COMPACT_ATOMS: atom_id res chain seq x y z
N MET A 1 -18.98 -27.17 -11.81
CA MET A 1 -18.08 -26.72 -10.72
C MET A 1 -18.52 -25.32 -10.34
N ARG A 2 -18.68 -25.00 -9.05
CA ARG A 2 -18.97 -23.61 -8.63
C ARG A 2 -17.71 -22.78 -8.91
N HIS A 3 -17.84 -21.67 -9.63
CA HIS A 3 -16.75 -20.73 -9.82
C HIS A 3 -16.46 -20.06 -8.47
N LEU A 4 -15.27 -20.31 -7.91
CA LEU A 4 -14.81 -19.70 -6.67
C LEU A 4 -14.49 -18.23 -6.96
N ARG A 5 -15.41 -17.31 -6.65
CA ARG A 5 -15.19 -15.86 -6.77
C ARG A 5 -15.50 -15.18 -5.45
N LEU A 6 -14.80 -14.08 -5.18
CA LEU A 6 -15.13 -13.21 -4.06
C LEU A 6 -16.57 -12.72 -4.17
N ASN A 7 -17.24 -12.63 -3.03
CA ASN A 7 -18.55 -12.00 -2.93
C ASN A 7 -18.54 -10.95 -1.80
N MET A 8 -19.64 -10.21 -1.66
CA MET A 8 -19.73 -9.12 -0.68
C MET A 8 -19.64 -9.58 0.78
N GLN A 9 -19.93 -10.85 1.10
CA GLN A 9 -19.68 -11.38 2.44
C GLN A 9 -18.19 -11.50 2.73
N ASP A 10 -17.38 -11.82 1.72
CA ASP A 10 -15.92 -11.87 1.85
C ASP A 10 -15.37 -10.46 2.04
N ILE A 11 -15.86 -9.49 1.26
CA ILE A 11 -15.51 -8.06 1.43
C ILE A 11 -15.86 -7.55 2.84
N ALA A 12 -17.01 -7.93 3.37
CA ALA A 12 -17.43 -7.55 4.74
C ALA A 12 -16.49 -8.10 5.83
N ARG A 13 -15.67 -9.12 5.53
CA ARG A 13 -14.68 -9.70 6.45
C ARG A 13 -13.29 -9.05 6.33
N SER A 14 -13.10 -8.06 5.46
CA SER A 14 -11.81 -7.35 5.30
C SER A 14 -11.27 -6.75 6.60
N GLY A 15 -12.15 -6.36 7.53
CA GLY A 15 -11.76 -5.90 8.86
C GLY A 15 -11.30 -7.01 9.82
N HIS A 16 -11.35 -8.28 9.43
CA HIS A 16 -10.98 -9.43 10.28
C HIS A 16 -9.69 -10.12 9.82
N VAL A 17 -9.32 -9.98 8.53
CA VAL A 17 -8.06 -10.55 8.02
C VAL A 17 -6.93 -9.60 8.36
N THR A 18 -5.91 -10.10 9.05
CA THR A 18 -4.83 -9.29 9.60
C THR A 18 -3.49 -9.55 8.91
N ARG A 19 -2.72 -8.48 8.70
CA ARG A 19 -1.34 -8.50 8.22
C ARG A 19 -0.34 -8.57 9.37
N TRP A 20 0.94 -8.77 9.03
CA TRP A 20 2.09 -8.71 9.96
C TRP A 20 2.19 -9.83 10.99
N HIS A 21 1.44 -10.92 10.83
CA HIS A 21 1.43 -12.06 11.77
C HIS A 21 2.80 -12.77 11.91
N SER A 22 3.74 -12.56 10.98
CA SER A 22 5.11 -13.08 11.05
C SER A 22 6.09 -12.16 11.79
N VAL A 23 5.67 -10.97 12.22
CA VAL A 23 6.51 -9.97 12.88
C VAL A 23 5.81 -9.50 14.15
N ARG A 24 6.56 -9.42 15.26
CA ARG A 24 5.97 -8.93 16.52
C ARG A 24 5.61 -7.44 16.38
N CYS A 25 4.33 -7.13 16.45
CA CYS A 25 3.78 -5.78 16.43
C CYS A 25 2.93 -5.52 17.69
N ALA A 26 2.73 -4.25 18.06
CA ALA A 26 1.91 -3.83 19.21
C ALA A 26 0.42 -4.07 18.95
N ARG A 27 0.00 -3.89 17.70
CA ARG A 27 -1.26 -4.39 17.15
C ARG A 27 -1.03 -4.95 15.76
N ASN A 28 -2.03 -5.66 15.24
CA ASN A 28 -2.04 -6.04 13.82
C ASN A 28 -2.78 -4.99 12.99
N GLN A 29 -2.38 -4.88 11.72
CA GLN A 29 -3.12 -4.15 10.69
C GLN A 29 -4.17 -5.07 10.08
N THR A 30 -5.37 -4.59 9.82
CA THR A 30 -6.37 -5.32 9.04
C THR A 30 -6.19 -5.03 7.54
N LEU A 31 -6.68 -5.92 6.67
CA LEU A 31 -6.70 -5.64 5.22
C LEU A 31 -7.53 -4.40 4.89
N ALA A 32 -8.62 -4.15 5.61
CA ALA A 32 -9.42 -2.94 5.42
C ALA A 32 -8.62 -1.66 5.70
N GLU A 33 -7.85 -1.61 6.80
CA GLU A 33 -6.98 -0.46 7.13
C GLU A 33 -5.91 -0.26 6.07
N HIS A 34 -5.26 -1.36 5.66
CA HIS A 34 -4.24 -1.34 4.61
C HIS A 34 -4.81 -0.81 3.29
N HIS A 35 -5.89 -1.41 2.77
CA HIS A 35 -6.51 -0.98 1.52
C HIS A 35 -6.90 0.50 1.54
N TYR A 36 -7.51 0.97 2.64
CA TYR A 36 -7.85 2.39 2.77
C TYR A 36 -6.61 3.27 2.67
N LEU A 37 -5.55 2.97 3.42
CA LEU A 37 -4.36 3.81 3.44
C LEU A 37 -3.63 3.80 2.10
N VAL A 38 -3.50 2.63 1.44
CA VAL A 38 -2.93 2.51 0.10
C VAL A 38 -3.72 3.34 -0.91
N THR A 39 -5.06 3.30 -0.89
CA THR A 39 -5.88 4.13 -1.78
C THR A 39 -5.65 5.62 -1.54
N MET A 40 -5.56 6.06 -0.28
CA MET A 40 -5.34 7.46 0.05
C MET A 40 -3.93 7.94 -0.35
N ILE A 41 -2.90 7.12 -0.13
CA ILE A 41 -1.54 7.43 -0.57
C ILE A 41 -1.48 7.47 -2.10
N ALA A 42 -2.05 6.48 -2.79
CA ALA A 42 -2.09 6.45 -4.26
C ALA A 42 -2.80 7.68 -4.83
N ARG A 43 -3.92 8.11 -4.22
CA ARG A 43 -4.64 9.34 -4.59
C ARG A 43 -3.74 10.57 -4.50
N GLU A 44 -3.02 10.72 -3.39
CA GLU A 44 -2.14 11.86 -3.15
C GLU A 44 -0.91 11.83 -4.08
N LEU A 45 -0.31 10.66 -4.29
CA LEU A 45 0.80 10.49 -5.22
C LEU A 45 0.41 10.82 -6.66
N MET A 46 -0.77 10.38 -7.12
CA MET A 46 -1.28 10.78 -8.43
C MET A 46 -1.36 12.30 -8.56
N GLN A 47 -1.89 12.99 -7.53
CA GLN A 47 -1.98 14.45 -7.55
C GLN A 47 -0.60 15.11 -7.64
N ARG A 48 0.36 14.65 -6.83
CA ARG A 48 1.70 15.24 -6.77
C ARG A 48 2.55 15.00 -8.01
N LEU A 49 2.40 13.83 -8.63
CA LEU A 49 3.24 13.41 -9.76
C LEU A 49 2.65 13.83 -11.10
N LEU A 50 1.32 13.75 -11.25
CA LEU A 50 0.64 13.81 -12.54
C LEU A 50 -0.39 14.95 -12.60
N GLY A 51 -0.71 15.59 -11.47
CA GLY A 51 -1.65 16.70 -11.41
C GLY A 51 -3.10 16.31 -11.71
N ASP A 52 -3.85 17.27 -12.24
CA ASP A 52 -5.28 17.13 -12.56
C ASP A 52 -5.54 16.56 -13.98
N ASP A 53 -4.49 16.38 -14.79
CA ASP A 53 -4.59 16.00 -16.21
C ASP A 53 -4.92 14.50 -16.44
N ILE A 54 -5.02 13.71 -15.37
CA ILE A 54 -5.41 12.30 -15.47
C ILE A 54 -6.92 12.19 -15.75
N ALA A 55 -7.29 11.50 -16.84
CA ALA A 55 -8.67 11.17 -17.16
C ALA A 55 -9.39 10.50 -15.98
N ALA A 56 -10.66 10.83 -15.78
CA ALA A 56 -11.45 10.37 -14.63
C ALA A 56 -11.53 8.84 -14.55
N GLU A 57 -11.63 8.16 -15.69
CA GLU A 57 -11.68 6.71 -15.81
C GLU A 57 -10.36 6.07 -15.39
N THR A 58 -9.23 6.66 -15.78
CA THR A 58 -7.89 6.23 -15.37
C THR A 58 -7.69 6.42 -13.86
N ARG A 59 -8.13 7.56 -13.32
CA ARG A 59 -8.09 7.82 -11.87
C ARG A 59 -8.93 6.79 -11.12
N LEU A 60 -10.15 6.50 -11.59
CA LEU A 60 -11.02 5.49 -11.00
C LEU A 60 -10.36 4.10 -11.02
N LEU A 61 -9.79 3.69 -12.16
CA LEU A 61 -9.09 2.41 -12.30
C LEU A 61 -7.98 2.24 -11.25
N VAL A 62 -7.15 3.28 -11.06
CA VAL A 62 -6.05 3.25 -10.08
C VAL A 62 -6.58 3.15 -8.65
N LEU A 63 -7.60 3.93 -8.30
CA LEU A 63 -8.18 3.92 -6.96
C LEU A 63 -8.89 2.60 -6.65
N GLU A 64 -9.64 2.05 -7.62
CA GLU A 64 -10.24 0.73 -7.48
C GLU A 64 -9.19 -0.36 -7.31
N TYR A 65 -8.12 -0.34 -8.11
CA TYR A 65 -7.04 -1.32 -7.99
C TYR A 65 -6.35 -1.19 -6.63
N ALA A 66 -5.96 0.01 -6.21
CA ALA A 66 -5.37 0.25 -4.89
C ALA A 66 -6.24 -0.28 -3.74
N LEU A 67 -7.56 -0.06 -3.81
CA LEU A 67 -8.53 -0.49 -2.80
C LEU A 67 -8.72 -2.01 -2.76
N THR A 68 -8.39 -2.73 -3.83
CA THR A 68 -8.78 -4.13 -3.99
C THR A 68 -7.63 -5.09 -4.34
N HIS A 69 -6.39 -4.60 -4.48
CA HIS A 69 -5.27 -5.38 -4.99
C HIS A 69 -4.97 -6.64 -4.16
N ASP A 70 -5.14 -6.60 -2.83
CA ASP A 70 -4.93 -7.74 -1.92
C ASP A 70 -6.25 -8.44 -1.52
N THR A 71 -7.37 -8.18 -2.20
CA THR A 71 -8.65 -8.87 -1.90
C THR A 71 -8.65 -10.39 -2.05
N PRO A 72 -7.80 -11.04 -2.89
CA PRO A 72 -7.65 -12.50 -2.84
C PRO A 72 -7.27 -13.03 -1.45
N GLU A 73 -6.58 -12.22 -0.63
CA GLU A 73 -6.17 -12.57 0.73
C GLU A 73 -7.35 -12.72 1.70
N LEU A 74 -8.54 -12.27 1.32
CA LEU A 74 -9.76 -12.53 2.10
C LEU A 74 -10.07 -14.02 2.24
N LEU A 75 -9.63 -14.84 1.28
CA LEU A 75 -9.78 -16.29 1.32
C LEU A 75 -8.48 -17.01 1.71
N THR A 76 -7.30 -16.48 1.35
CA THR A 76 -6.01 -17.14 1.59
C THR A 76 -5.36 -16.76 2.91
N GLY A 77 -5.80 -15.65 3.52
CA GLY A 77 -5.04 -14.92 4.53
C GLY A 77 -3.90 -14.10 3.91
N ASP A 78 -3.40 -13.12 4.66
CA ASP A 78 -2.17 -12.39 4.34
C ASP A 78 -1.00 -13.38 4.34
N LEU A 79 -0.29 -13.47 3.22
CA LEU A 79 0.91 -14.31 3.12
C LEU A 79 2.15 -13.42 3.18
N PRO A 80 3.11 -13.69 4.08
CA PRO A 80 4.29 -12.83 4.20
C PRO A 80 5.06 -12.72 2.88
N SER A 81 5.44 -11.51 2.50
CA SER A 81 6.17 -11.24 1.25
C SER A 81 7.40 -12.14 1.02
N PRO A 82 8.22 -12.50 2.03
CA PRO A 82 9.32 -13.46 1.84
C PRO A 82 8.83 -14.84 1.37
N LEU A 83 7.69 -15.31 1.87
CA LEU A 83 7.10 -16.59 1.47
C LEU A 83 6.55 -16.50 0.04
N LYS A 84 5.81 -15.43 -0.30
CA LYS A 84 5.31 -15.21 -1.68
C LYS A 84 6.45 -15.23 -2.70
N ARG A 85 7.56 -14.52 -2.42
CA ARG A 85 8.77 -14.53 -3.27
C ARG A 85 9.37 -15.92 -3.38
N ARG A 86 9.50 -16.64 -2.26
CA ARG A 86 10.08 -18.00 -2.27
C ARG A 86 9.23 -18.98 -3.08
N ILE A 87 7.91 -18.87 -3.01
CA ILE A 87 6.99 -19.68 -3.83
C ILE A 87 7.20 -19.38 -5.31
N ALA A 88 7.26 -18.10 -5.69
CA ALA A 88 7.51 -17.68 -7.07
C ALA A 88 8.86 -18.19 -7.60
N GLU A 89 9.93 -18.10 -6.80
CA GLU A 89 11.25 -18.63 -7.15
C GLU A 89 11.26 -20.14 -7.41
N ILE A 90 10.54 -20.91 -6.60
CA ILE A 90 10.49 -22.38 -6.71
C ILE A 90 9.61 -22.82 -7.88
N ALA A 91 8.46 -22.17 -8.05
CA ALA A 91 7.44 -22.60 -8.99
C ALA A 91 7.58 -21.99 -10.40
N GLY A 92 8.30 -20.87 -10.54
CA GLY A 92 8.44 -20.15 -11.81
C GLY A 92 7.09 -19.84 -12.45
N ASP A 93 6.94 -20.14 -13.73
CA ASP A 93 5.70 -19.93 -14.50
C ASP A 93 4.50 -20.74 -13.97
N GLN A 94 4.74 -21.77 -13.16
CA GLN A 94 3.71 -22.61 -12.56
C GLN A 94 3.35 -22.15 -11.14
N ASN A 95 3.53 -20.86 -10.83
CA ASN A 95 3.24 -20.30 -9.50
C ASN A 95 1.78 -20.56 -9.08
N PRO A 96 1.55 -21.48 -8.11
CA PRO A 96 0.20 -21.83 -7.72
C PRO A 96 -0.53 -20.68 -7.03
N LEU A 97 0.20 -19.77 -6.35
CA LEU A 97 -0.39 -18.62 -5.69
C LEU A 97 -1.02 -17.68 -6.70
N SER A 98 -0.29 -17.29 -7.74
CA SER A 98 -0.81 -16.41 -8.80
C SER A 98 -2.00 -17.03 -9.54
N ARG A 99 -2.00 -18.36 -9.73
CA ARG A 99 -3.15 -19.07 -10.30
C ARG A 99 -4.37 -19.00 -9.38
N ILE A 100 -4.20 -19.25 -8.10
CA ILE A 100 -5.28 -19.19 -7.10
C ILE A 100 -5.84 -17.77 -7.00
N GLU A 101 -4.99 -16.75 -6.92
CA GLU A 101 -5.41 -15.33 -6.89
C GLU A 101 -6.23 -14.97 -8.13
N HIS A 102 -5.81 -15.43 -9.32
CA HIS A 102 -6.55 -15.21 -10.57
C HIS A 102 -7.90 -15.94 -10.61
N GLU A 103 -7.99 -17.15 -10.03
CA GLU A 103 -9.25 -17.88 -9.93
C GLU A 103 -10.25 -17.14 -9.01
N ILE A 104 -9.76 -16.60 -7.88
CA ILE A 104 -10.55 -15.93 -6.85
C ILE A 104 -11.05 -14.55 -7.30
N ALA A 105 -10.19 -13.75 -7.93
CA ALA A 105 -10.47 -12.37 -8.30
C ALA A 105 -9.84 -11.99 -9.66
N PRO A 106 -10.36 -12.54 -10.77
CA PRO A 106 -9.79 -12.30 -12.11
C PRO A 106 -9.78 -10.82 -12.51
N GLU A 107 -10.78 -10.05 -12.06
CA GLU A 107 -10.87 -8.61 -12.30
C GLU A 107 -9.70 -7.81 -11.70
N ILE A 108 -9.07 -8.29 -10.63
CA ILE A 108 -7.90 -7.63 -10.02
C ILE A 108 -6.68 -7.81 -10.92
N VAL A 109 -6.52 -9.00 -11.49
CA VAL A 109 -5.45 -9.29 -12.47
C VAL A 109 -5.63 -8.45 -13.73
N GLU A 110 -6.86 -8.28 -14.21
CA GLU A 110 -7.12 -7.42 -15.37
C GLU A 110 -6.82 -5.94 -15.08
N ARG A 111 -7.17 -5.43 -13.89
CA ARG A 111 -6.77 -4.07 -13.47
C ARG A 111 -5.25 -3.93 -13.36
N GLN A 112 -4.56 -4.92 -12.79
CA GLN A 112 -3.10 -4.93 -12.71
C GLN A 112 -2.47 -4.88 -14.12
N ARG A 113 -2.98 -5.69 -15.05
CA ARG A 113 -2.53 -5.70 -16.46
C ARG A 113 -2.79 -4.37 -17.15
N ALA A 114 -3.94 -3.75 -16.92
CA ALA A 114 -4.29 -2.45 -17.49
C ALA A 114 -3.35 -1.32 -17.03
N LEU A 115 -2.77 -1.44 -15.83
CA LEU A 115 -1.78 -0.50 -15.32
C LEU A 115 -0.34 -0.88 -15.67
N ALA A 116 -0.08 -2.11 -16.10
CA ALA A 116 1.27 -2.63 -16.30
C ALA A 116 2.08 -1.77 -17.28
N GLY A 117 3.34 -1.51 -16.93
CA GLY A 117 4.23 -0.68 -17.76
C GLY A 117 3.93 0.81 -17.73
N SER A 118 3.04 1.29 -16.86
CA SER A 118 2.75 2.72 -16.67
C SER A 118 3.31 3.26 -15.35
N ALA A 119 3.48 4.58 -15.26
CA ALA A 119 3.82 5.25 -14.00
C ALA A 119 2.77 4.98 -12.90
N LEU A 120 1.52 4.74 -13.27
CA LEU A 120 0.42 4.46 -12.33
C LEU A 120 0.59 3.11 -11.61
N ALA A 121 1.21 2.11 -12.26
CA ALA A 121 1.58 0.87 -11.57
C ALA A 121 2.62 1.13 -10.48
N TYR A 122 3.60 2.01 -10.72
CA TYR A 122 4.55 2.44 -9.69
C TYR A 122 3.86 3.22 -8.58
N VAL A 123 2.90 4.10 -8.89
CA VAL A 123 2.12 4.83 -7.87
C VAL A 123 1.45 3.87 -6.87
N VAL A 124 0.73 2.86 -7.36
CA VAL A 124 0.06 1.91 -6.46
C VAL A 124 1.10 1.08 -5.69
N LYS A 125 2.19 0.65 -6.34
CA LYS A 125 3.22 -0.13 -5.67
C LYS A 125 3.95 0.65 -4.58
N LEU A 126 4.23 1.93 -4.82
CA LEU A 126 4.86 2.81 -3.85
C LEU A 126 3.90 3.13 -2.70
N ALA A 127 2.60 3.26 -2.96
CA ALA A 127 1.59 3.41 -1.92
C ALA A 127 1.53 2.20 -0.97
N ASP A 128 1.53 0.97 -1.52
CA ASP A 128 1.63 -0.28 -0.76
C ASP A 128 2.91 -0.33 0.11
N LEU A 129 4.06 0.05 -0.46
CA LEU A 129 5.33 0.09 0.28
C LEU A 129 5.34 1.17 1.38
N ILE A 130 4.78 2.36 1.13
CA ILE A 130 4.67 3.44 2.12
C ILE A 130 3.82 3.00 3.30
N ASP A 131 2.61 2.45 3.06
CA ASP A 131 1.76 1.91 4.13
C ASP A 131 2.53 0.88 4.97
N GLY A 132 3.21 -0.05 4.29
CA GLY A 132 3.99 -1.06 4.98
C GLY A 132 5.12 -0.50 5.85
N CYS A 133 5.84 0.52 5.35
CA CYS A 133 6.89 1.20 6.10
C CYS A 133 6.33 1.96 7.31
N LEU A 134 5.23 2.71 7.13
CA LEU A 134 4.57 3.44 8.21
C LEU A 134 4.13 2.49 9.32
N PHE A 135 3.45 1.40 8.97
CA PHE A 135 2.94 0.46 9.95
C PHE A 135 4.04 -0.19 10.78
N ILE A 136 5.10 -0.70 10.14
CA ILE A 136 6.17 -1.40 10.86
C ILE A 136 7.08 -0.47 11.66
N ARG A 137 7.10 0.84 11.34
CA ARG A 137 7.78 1.85 12.16
C ARG A 137 6.97 2.23 13.39
N GLU A 138 5.66 2.36 13.24
CA GLU A 138 4.79 2.72 14.36
C GLU A 138 4.58 1.53 15.33
N GLU A 139 4.25 0.36 14.79
CA GLU A 139 3.75 -0.76 15.58
C GLU A 139 4.79 -1.85 15.87
N GLY A 140 5.93 -1.83 15.17
CA GLY A 140 6.93 -2.90 15.25
C GLY A 140 7.66 -2.99 16.60
N ILE A 141 7.73 -4.19 17.19
CA ILE A 141 8.38 -4.40 18.51
C ILE A 141 9.65 -5.25 18.40
N GLY A 142 10.76 -4.69 18.87
CA GLY A 142 12.02 -5.39 19.07
C GLY A 142 12.92 -5.49 17.83
N ARG A 143 14.05 -6.18 17.99
CA ARG A 143 15.13 -6.19 16.99
C ARG A 143 14.70 -6.73 15.61
N HIS A 144 13.84 -7.74 15.57
CA HIS A 144 13.39 -8.29 14.29
C HIS A 144 12.54 -7.29 13.50
N ALA A 145 11.59 -6.61 14.16
CA ALA A 145 10.77 -5.58 13.53
C ALA A 145 11.60 -4.40 13.02
N ALA A 146 12.64 -3.99 13.77
CA ALA A 146 13.60 -2.99 13.31
C ALA A 146 14.29 -3.37 11.99
N LEU A 147 14.79 -4.60 11.89
CA LEU A 147 15.39 -5.11 10.65
C LEU A 147 14.39 -5.17 9.49
N VAL A 148 13.14 -5.59 9.75
CA VAL A 148 12.09 -5.66 8.71
C VAL A 148 11.76 -4.26 8.19
N ALA A 149 11.73 -3.26 9.06
CA ALA A 149 11.48 -1.90 8.65
C ALA A 149 12.61 -1.31 7.80
N GLU A 150 13.87 -1.48 8.22
CA GLU A 150 15.03 -1.05 7.44
C GLU A 150 15.00 -1.67 6.03
N LYS A 151 14.68 -2.97 5.93
CA LYS A 151 14.51 -3.65 4.64
C LYS A 151 13.35 -3.09 3.83
N SER A 152 12.25 -2.73 4.49
CA SER A 152 11.07 -2.18 3.81
C SER A 152 11.35 -0.78 3.25
N GLU A 153 12.10 0.04 3.98
CA GLU A 153 12.55 1.36 3.52
C GLU A 153 13.58 1.27 2.38
N ILE A 154 14.50 0.30 2.44
CA ILE A 154 15.40 0.00 1.31
C ILE A 154 14.60 -0.35 0.05
N LEU A 155 13.62 -1.25 0.17
CA LEU A 155 12.74 -1.63 -0.95
C LEU A 155 11.95 -0.44 -1.49
N LEU A 156 11.49 0.48 -0.62
CA LEU A 156 10.84 1.71 -1.04
C LEU A 156 11.79 2.58 -1.87
N HIS A 157 13.01 2.83 -1.38
CA HIS A 157 14.00 3.64 -2.10
C HIS A 157 14.42 3.02 -3.43
N GLU A 158 14.64 1.70 -3.47
CA GLU A 158 14.93 0.96 -4.70
C GLU A 158 13.79 1.12 -5.72
N LYS A 159 12.53 1.00 -5.27
CA LYS A 159 11.38 1.14 -6.14
C LYS A 159 11.19 2.58 -6.64
N ILE A 160 11.53 3.60 -5.84
CA ILE A 160 11.55 5.00 -6.27
C ILE A 160 12.63 5.23 -7.34
N ALA A 161 13.83 4.66 -7.16
CA ALA A 161 14.91 4.78 -8.12
C ALA A 161 14.55 4.11 -9.47
N GLU A 162 13.95 2.92 -9.42
CA GLU A 162 13.45 2.22 -10.60
C GLU A 162 12.37 3.04 -11.32
N ALA A 163 11.41 3.62 -10.58
CA ALA A 163 10.38 4.47 -11.16
C ALA A 163 10.97 5.70 -11.86
N ARG A 164 12.00 6.32 -11.27
CA ARG A 164 12.73 7.45 -11.85
C ARG A 164 13.48 7.09 -13.13
N GLU A 165 14.02 5.87 -13.23
CA GLU A 165 14.69 5.40 -14.44
C GLU A 165 13.68 5.21 -15.59
N HIS A 166 12.51 4.64 -15.30
CA HIS A 166 11.48 4.35 -16.31
C HIS A 166 10.67 5.57 -16.72
N PHE A 167 10.44 6.52 -15.79
CA PHE A 167 9.63 7.73 -16.00
C PHE A 167 10.39 8.97 -15.50
N PRO A 168 11.51 9.34 -16.14
CA PRO A 168 12.37 10.44 -15.69
C PRO A 168 11.71 11.83 -15.78
N GLU A 169 10.61 11.95 -16.51
CA GLU A 169 9.82 13.17 -16.64
C GLU A 169 9.00 13.52 -15.40
N LEU A 170 8.77 12.56 -14.49
CA LEU A 170 8.00 12.76 -13.27
C LEU A 170 8.91 13.07 -12.07
N ASP A 171 8.46 13.95 -11.18
CA ASP A 171 9.19 14.28 -9.94
C ASP A 171 8.98 13.23 -8.85
N TRP A 172 9.69 12.11 -8.95
CA TRP A 172 9.62 11.04 -7.95
C TRP A 172 10.15 11.43 -6.56
N SER A 173 10.75 12.62 -6.39
CA SER A 173 11.10 13.11 -5.04
C SER A 173 9.86 13.36 -4.17
N GLN A 174 8.70 13.60 -4.80
CA GLN A 174 7.41 13.77 -4.12
C GLN A 174 7.00 12.55 -3.29
N VAL A 175 7.43 11.35 -3.66
CA VAL A 175 7.16 10.11 -2.91
C VAL A 175 7.87 10.15 -1.56
N GLN A 176 9.15 10.51 -1.55
CA GLN A 176 9.94 10.65 -0.32
C GLN A 176 9.41 11.80 0.55
N ALA A 177 9.02 12.91 -0.07
CA ALA A 177 8.44 14.05 0.62
C ALA A 177 7.12 13.66 1.32
N LEU A 178 6.25 12.91 0.64
CA LEU A 178 5.01 12.40 1.22
C LEU A 178 5.29 11.43 2.38
N TYR A 179 6.19 10.46 2.19
CA TYR A 179 6.54 9.51 3.24
C TYR A 179 7.08 10.20 4.51
N THR A 180 8.01 11.15 4.34
CA THR A 180 8.58 11.93 5.44
C THR A 180 7.52 12.75 6.18
N HIS A 181 6.59 13.35 5.43
CA HIS A 181 5.47 14.09 6.03
C HIS A 181 4.54 13.17 6.84
N MET A 182 4.17 12.01 6.30
CA MET A 182 3.28 11.06 6.97
C MET A 182 3.89 10.46 8.25
N ARG A 183 5.21 10.42 8.37
CA ARG A 183 5.93 10.02 9.60
C ARG A 183 5.92 11.10 10.69
N GLY A 184 5.38 12.29 10.41
CA GLY A 184 5.44 13.42 11.34
C GLY A 184 6.84 14.03 11.48
N GLU A 185 7.78 13.69 10.59
CA GLU A 185 9.13 14.26 10.58
C GLU A 185 9.16 15.66 9.93
N ALA A 186 8.09 16.01 9.22
CA ALA A 186 7.91 17.31 8.60
C ALA A 186 6.49 17.85 8.86
N GLY A 187 6.40 19.09 9.35
CA GLY A 187 5.13 19.77 9.65
C GLY A 187 4.79 19.79 11.13
N THR A 188 3.63 20.37 11.47
CA THR A 188 3.12 20.41 12.84
C THR A 188 1.99 19.40 12.99
N ASP A 189 1.95 18.70 14.12
CA ASP A 189 0.83 17.82 14.45
C ASP A 189 -0.48 18.64 14.54
N ASN A 190 -1.41 18.34 13.63
CA ASN A 190 -2.68 19.06 13.54
C ASN A 190 -3.56 18.90 14.78
N ARG A 191 -3.40 17.83 15.56
CA ARG A 191 -4.06 17.69 16.86
C ARG A 191 -3.52 18.71 17.85
N VAL A 192 -2.19 18.89 17.90
CA VAL A 192 -1.55 19.91 18.75
C VAL A 192 -2.01 21.30 18.33
N LEU A 193 -2.05 21.60 17.03
CA LEU A 193 -2.58 22.87 16.51
C LEU A 193 -4.05 23.08 16.89
N PHE A 194 -4.88 22.05 16.77
CA PHE A 194 -6.31 22.10 17.12
C PHE A 194 -6.52 22.40 18.62
N GLU A 195 -5.69 21.82 19.49
CA GLU A 195 -5.72 22.07 20.93
C GLU A 195 -5.24 23.50 21.28
N GLN A 196 -4.25 24.02 20.56
CA GLN A 196 -3.72 25.38 20.75
C GLN A 196 -4.70 26.47 20.29
N ALA A 197 -5.43 26.23 19.18
CA ALA A 197 -6.42 27.17 18.63
C ALA A 197 -7.58 27.49 19.60
N ARG A 198 -7.77 26.70 20.67
CA ARG A 198 -8.85 26.86 21.66
C ARG A 198 -8.46 27.66 22.91
N ARG A 199 -7.18 28.02 23.10
CA ARG A 199 -6.77 28.89 24.22
C ARG A 199 -6.91 30.35 23.78
N PRO A 200 -7.87 31.14 24.29
CA PRO A 200 -7.85 32.58 24.05
C PRO A 200 -6.53 33.12 24.60
N ALA A 201 -5.90 34.02 23.85
CA ALA A 201 -4.77 34.79 24.37
C ALA A 201 -5.21 35.42 25.69
N SER A 202 -4.60 34.99 26.80
CA SER A 202 -4.72 35.69 28.06
C SER A 202 -4.24 37.11 27.83
N ASN A 203 -5.18 38.05 27.78
CA ASN A 203 -4.89 39.47 27.60
C ASN A 203 -4.03 39.93 28.80
N PRO A 204 -2.98 40.73 28.56
CA PRO A 204 -2.05 41.18 29.60
C PRO A 204 -2.71 42.06 30.66
#